data_AF-A0A5K1H219-F1
#
_entry.id   AF-A0A5K1H219-F1
#
_cell.length_a   1.000
_cell.length_b   1.000
_cell.length_c   1.000
_cell.angle_alpha   90.00
_cell.angle_beta   90.00
_cell.angle_gamma   90.00
#
_symmetry.space_group_name_H-M   'P 1'
#
loop_
_entity.id
_entity.type
_entity.pdbx_description
1 polymer ?
#
loop_
_entity_poly.entity_id
_entity_poly.type
_entity_poly.pdbx_seq_one_letter_code
_entity_poly.pdbx_strand_id
1 'polypeptide(L)'
;YAYTLRVDEKSDVYSFGVVLLELITGRKPVGEFGEGVDIVRWVGKMVSSSVEPATVVASLVDSRLSDYPLESVKHMFNVAMRCVEEESSKRPTMREVVHMLNGPASLLII
;
A
#
# COMPACT_ATOMS: atom_id res chain seq x y z
N TYR A 1 -17.05 -20.74 12.49
CA TYR A 1 -17.18 -21.93 11.64
C TYR A 1 -15.76 -22.44 11.41
N ALA A 2 -15.45 -23.61 11.95
CA ALA A 2 -14.11 -24.20 11.92
C ALA A 2 -13.83 -24.82 10.53
N TYR A 3 -12.54 -24.87 10.15
CA TYR A 3 -11.97 -25.27 8.84
C TYR A 3 -11.87 -24.20 7.74
N THR A 4 -10.95 -23.23 7.91
CA THR A 4 -10.23 -22.58 6.80
C THR A 4 -8.92 -21.94 7.29
N LEU A 5 -7.78 -22.61 7.11
CA LEU A 5 -6.45 -21.96 7.15
C LEU A 5 -6.30 -20.82 6.11
N ARG A 6 -7.26 -20.69 5.19
CA ARG A 6 -7.37 -19.64 4.17
C ARG A 6 -7.75 -18.25 4.70
N VAL A 7 -8.10 -18.11 5.98
CA VAL A 7 -8.62 -16.85 6.55
C VAL A 7 -7.51 -15.93 7.08
N ASP A 8 -6.27 -16.41 7.23
CA ASP A 8 -5.18 -15.61 7.84
C ASP A 8 -4.23 -14.97 6.81
N GLU A 9 -3.86 -15.69 5.75
CA GLU A 9 -2.86 -15.19 4.79
C GLU A 9 -3.32 -13.93 4.05
N LYS A 10 -4.61 -13.81 3.74
CA LYS A 10 -5.17 -12.64 3.05
C LYS A 10 -5.42 -11.46 3.98
N SER A 11 -5.63 -11.70 5.28
CA SER A 11 -5.62 -10.63 6.28
C SER A 11 -4.21 -10.14 6.53
N ASP A 12 -3.20 -11.01 6.54
CA ASP A 12 -1.79 -10.62 6.67
C ASP A 12 -1.35 -9.73 5.51
N VAL A 13 -1.72 -10.10 4.28
CA VAL A 13 -1.46 -9.25 3.09
C VAL A 13 -2.11 -7.88 3.24
N TYR A 14 -3.36 -7.81 3.72
CA TYR A 14 -4.04 -6.54 3.94
C TYR A 14 -3.32 -5.69 4.99
N SER A 15 -3.03 -6.27 6.15
CA SER A 15 -2.30 -5.62 7.24
C SER A 15 -0.92 -5.13 6.77
N PHE A 16 -0.22 -5.91 5.96
CA PHE A 16 1.04 -5.50 5.34
C PHE A 16 0.85 -4.30 4.40
N GLY A 17 -0.21 -4.30 3.60
CA GLY A 17 -0.56 -3.16 2.75
C GLY A 17 -0.81 -1.88 3.54
N VAL A 18 -1.49 -1.98 4.69
CA VAL A 18 -1.68 -0.85 5.62
C VAL A 18 -0.33 -0.33 6.12
N VAL A 19 0.57 -1.22 6.56
CA VAL A 19 1.92 -0.84 6.99
C VAL A 19 2.71 -0.15 5.87
N LEU A 20 2.61 -0.60 4.63
CA LEU A 20 3.24 0.09 3.50
C LEU A 20 2.70 1.51 3.33
N LEU A 21 1.39 1.73 3.49
CA LEU A 21 0.80 3.07 3.43
C LEU A 21 1.26 3.95 4.61
N GLU A 22 1.38 3.40 5.81
CA GLU A 22 1.96 4.10 6.97
C GLU A 22 3.40 4.54 6.68
N LEU A 23 4.22 3.67 6.09
CA LEU A 23 5.61 3.97 5.72
C LEU A 23 5.71 5.07 4.65
N ILE A 24 4.84 5.03 3.64
CA ILE A 24 4.82 6.05 2.56
C ILE A 24 4.40 7.41 3.12
N THR A 25 3.35 7.43 3.94
CA THR A 25 2.70 8.68 4.34
C THR A 25 3.23 9.26 5.65
N GLY A 26 3.91 8.45 6.46
CA GLY A 26 4.36 8.83 7.79
C GLY A 26 3.23 8.97 8.82
N ARG A 27 2.02 8.51 8.49
CA ARG A 27 0.80 8.68 9.29
C ARG A 27 0.38 7.37 9.94
N LYS A 28 -0.35 7.47 11.04
CA LYS A 28 -0.96 6.31 11.71
C LYS A 28 -2.12 5.77 10.86
N PRO A 29 -2.47 4.48 10.98
CA PRO A 29 -3.44 3.87 10.10
C PRO A 29 -4.89 4.26 10.48
N VAL A 30 -5.09 4.76 11.70
CA VAL A 30 -6.38 5.22 12.24
C VAL A 30 -6.20 6.46 13.13
N GLY A 31 -7.26 7.26 13.25
CA GLY A 31 -7.35 8.37 14.21
C GLY A 31 -6.95 9.74 13.68
N GLU A 32 -6.27 9.84 12.53
CA GLU A 32 -5.83 11.11 11.94
C GLU A 32 -6.72 11.61 10.78
N PHE A 33 -7.68 10.80 10.30
CA PHE A 33 -8.46 11.08 9.09
C PHE A 33 -9.96 11.36 9.35
N GLY A 34 -10.36 11.46 10.62
CA GLY A 34 -11.75 11.56 11.07
C GLY A 34 -12.27 10.26 11.68
N GLU A 35 -13.40 10.34 12.40
CA GLU A 35 -14.00 9.18 13.05
C GLU A 35 -14.38 8.10 12.03
N GLY A 36 -13.89 6.87 12.25
CA GLY A 36 -14.18 5.72 11.39
C GLY A 36 -13.50 5.74 10.02
N VAL A 37 -12.58 6.67 9.76
CA VAL A 37 -11.79 6.70 8.52
C VAL A 37 -10.38 6.19 8.80
N ASP A 38 -10.05 5.06 8.18
CA ASP A 38 -8.68 4.53 8.15
C ASP A 38 -7.87 5.12 6.97
N ILE A 39 -6.56 4.88 7.01
CA ILE A 39 -5.62 5.31 5.98
C ILE A 39 -5.97 4.80 4.58
N VAL A 40 -6.53 3.61 4.46
CA VAL A 40 -6.88 3.00 3.16
C VAL A 40 -8.00 3.78 2.51
N ARG A 41 -9.06 4.10 3.26
CA ARG A 41 -10.19 4.90 2.78
C ARG A 41 -9.77 6.34 2.47
N TRP A 42 -8.89 6.92 3.28
CA TRP A 42 -8.38 8.27 3.05
C TRP A 42 -7.54 8.35 1.77
N VAL A 43 -6.57 7.45 1.61
CA VAL A 43 -5.75 7.34 0.38
C VAL A 43 -6.62 7.07 -0.84
N GLY A 44 -7.58 6.14 -0.73
CA GLY A 44 -8.51 5.83 -1.82
C GLY A 44 -9.28 7.05 -2.32
N LYS A 45 -9.79 7.89 -1.39
CA LYS A 45 -10.45 9.16 -1.75
C LYS A 45 -9.51 10.12 -2.47
N MET A 46 -8.28 10.28 -1.98
CA MET A 46 -7.28 11.16 -2.60
C MET A 46 -6.98 10.72 -4.03
N VAL A 47 -6.81 9.41 -4.27
CA VAL A 47 -6.57 8.86 -5.61
C VAL A 47 -7.78 9.05 -6.52
N SER A 48 -9.01 8.77 -6.04
CA SER A 48 -10.23 8.90 -6.85
C SER A 48 -10.61 10.35 -7.19
N SER A 49 -10.20 11.32 -6.35
CA SER A 49 -10.47 12.75 -6.58
C SER A 49 -9.39 13.44 -7.42
N SER A 50 -8.27 12.79 -7.72
CA SER A 50 -7.19 13.38 -8.50
C SER A 50 -7.41 13.19 -10.00
N VAL A 51 -7.17 14.25 -10.78
CA VAL A 51 -7.16 14.20 -12.26
C VAL A 51 -5.96 13.40 -12.76
N GLU A 52 -4.85 13.40 -12.00
CA GLU A 52 -3.64 12.64 -12.30
C GLU A 52 -3.24 11.78 -11.09
N PRO A 53 -3.47 10.46 -11.12
CA PRO A 53 -3.15 9.55 -10.02
C PRO A 53 -1.65 9.51 -9.70
N ALA A 54 -0.79 9.70 -10.71
CA ALA A 54 0.66 9.66 -10.55
C ALA A 54 1.21 10.82 -9.72
N THR A 55 0.55 11.98 -9.76
CA THR A 55 0.95 13.19 -9.02
C THR A 55 0.47 13.15 -7.57
N VAL A 56 -0.61 12.40 -7.30
CA VAL A 56 -1.16 12.27 -5.94
C VAL A 56 -0.21 11.54 -4.99
N VAL A 57 0.56 10.58 -5.49
CA VAL A 57 1.49 9.83 -4.61
C VAL A 57 2.54 10.77 -4.02
N ALA A 58 3.06 11.71 -4.81
CA ALA A 58 4.06 12.67 -4.35
C ALA A 58 3.53 13.60 -3.24
N SER A 59 2.24 13.94 -3.24
CA SER A 59 1.63 14.76 -2.19
C SER A 59 1.25 13.97 -0.94
N LEU A 60 1.19 12.64 -1.04
CA LEU A 60 0.92 11.74 0.09
C LEU A 60 2.18 11.37 0.87
N VAL A 61 3.38 11.50 0.27
CA VAL A 61 4.64 11.11 0.92
C VAL A 61 4.88 11.90 2.21
N ASP A 62 5.39 11.22 3.23
CA ASP A 62 5.82 11.84 4.49
C ASP A 62 6.76 13.02 4.23
N SER A 63 6.37 14.21 4.71
CA SER A 63 7.14 15.43 4.56
C SER A 63 8.50 15.42 5.28
N ARG A 64 8.73 14.45 6.17
CA ARG A 64 10.02 14.22 6.84
C ARG A 64 11.03 13.51 5.94
N LEU A 65 10.59 12.87 4.86
CA LEU A 65 11.48 12.21 3.91
C LEU A 65 12.08 13.24 2.94
N SER A 66 13.41 13.25 2.84
CA SER A 66 14.18 14.00 1.85
C SER A 66 14.94 13.03 0.94
N ASP A 67 15.19 13.41 -0.31
CA ASP A 67 16.00 12.65 -1.28
C ASP A 67 15.57 11.19 -1.51
N TYR A 68 14.26 10.94 -1.59
CA TYR A 68 13.73 9.60 -1.88
C TYR A 68 13.52 9.36 -3.39
N PRO A 69 13.70 8.12 -3.88
CA PRO A 69 13.40 7.76 -5.26
C PRO A 69 11.88 7.71 -5.50
N LEU A 70 11.31 8.79 -6.05
CA LEU A 70 9.86 8.92 -6.28
C LEU A 70 9.26 7.74 -7.06
N GLU A 71 9.97 7.21 -8.05
CA GLU A 71 9.50 6.06 -8.84
C GLU A 71 9.40 4.78 -8.00
N SER A 72 10.34 4.54 -7.07
CA SER A 72 10.24 3.43 -6.12
C SER A 72 9.08 3.62 -5.14
N VAL A 73 8.80 4.85 -4.72
CA VAL A 73 7.67 5.16 -3.85
C VAL A 73 6.34 4.95 -4.57
N LYS A 74 6.21 5.41 -5.82
CA LYS A 74 5.05 5.12 -6.69
C LYS A 74 4.83 3.63 -6.88
N HIS A 75 5.92 2.88 -7.09
CA HIS A 75 5.87 1.44 -7.22
C HIS A 75 5.39 0.77 -5.93
N MET A 76 5.98 1.12 -4.78
CA MET A 76 5.58 0.63 -3.48
C MET A 76 4.12 0.98 -3.14
N PHE A 77 3.67 2.18 -3.52
CA PHE A 77 2.27 2.60 -3.39
C PHE A 77 1.33 1.71 -4.20
N ASN A 78 1.66 1.40 -5.45
CA ASN A 78 0.86 0.49 -6.27
C ASN A 78 0.78 -0.91 -5.67
N VAL A 79 1.87 -1.42 -5.08
CA VAL A 79 1.85 -2.69 -4.35
C VAL A 79 0.94 -2.61 -3.13
N ALA A 80 1.06 -1.55 -2.33
CA ALA A 80 0.23 -1.32 -1.15
C ALA A 80 -1.26 -1.31 -1.51
N MET A 81 -1.65 -0.58 -2.56
CA MET A 81 -3.04 -0.50 -3.03
C MET A 81 -3.61 -1.87 -3.43
N ARG A 82 -2.81 -2.75 -4.06
CA ARG A 82 -3.24 -4.13 -4.37
C ARG A 82 -3.36 -5.01 -3.12
N CYS A 83 -2.53 -4.77 -2.11
CA CYS A 83 -2.57 -5.52 -0.85
C CYS A 83 -3.84 -5.18 -0.03
N VAL A 84 -4.28 -3.91 -0.08
CA VAL A 84 -5.46 -3.43 0.67
C VAL A 84 -6.77 -3.50 -0.11
N GLU A 85 -6.82 -4.27 -1.20
CA GLU A 85 -8.06 -4.52 -1.95
C GLU A 85 -9.18 -5.03 -1.03
N GLU A 86 -10.39 -4.51 -1.22
CA GLU A 86 -11.55 -4.88 -0.39
C GLU A 86 -11.85 -6.37 -0.55
N GLU A 87 -11.80 -6.86 -1.80
CA GLU A 87 -12.02 -8.26 -2.11
C GLU A 87 -10.75 -9.09 -1.87
N SER A 88 -10.79 -10.00 -0.89
CA SER A 88 -9.63 -10.81 -0.48
C SER A 88 -9.07 -11.72 -1.58
N SER A 89 -9.90 -12.11 -2.56
CA SER A 89 -9.48 -12.92 -3.72
C SER A 89 -8.60 -12.13 -4.71
N LYS A 90 -8.71 -10.78 -4.73
CA LYS A 90 -7.92 -9.90 -5.60
C LYS A 90 -6.58 -9.51 -5.00
N ARG A 91 -6.42 -9.65 -3.69
CA ARG A 91 -5.13 -9.40 -3.01
C ARG A 91 -4.08 -10.38 -3.53
N PRO A 92 -2.83 -9.97 -3.73
CA PRO A 92 -1.74 -10.89 -4.05
C PRO A 92 -1.45 -11.86 -2.89
N THR A 93 -0.61 -12.84 -3.11
CA THR A 93 0.06 -13.64 -2.06
C THR A 93 1.30 -12.88 -1.57
N MET A 94 1.76 -13.15 -0.34
CA MET A 94 2.99 -12.51 0.16
C MET A 94 4.21 -12.78 -0.74
N ARG A 95 4.27 -13.94 -1.40
CA ARG A 95 5.30 -14.26 -2.39
C ARG A 95 5.25 -13.32 -3.60
N GLU A 96 4.06 -13.05 -4.12
CA GLU A 96 3.88 -12.08 -5.20
C GLU A 96 4.20 -10.66 -4.73
N VAL A 97 3.81 -10.29 -3.51
CA VAL A 97 4.15 -8.97 -2.92
C VAL A 97 5.66 -8.76 -2.90
N VAL A 98 6.44 -9.73 -2.42
CA VAL A 98 7.91 -9.65 -2.43
C VAL A 98 8.46 -9.52 -3.85
N HIS A 99 7.96 -10.33 -4.79
CA HIS A 99 8.39 -10.25 -6.19
C HIS A 99 8.08 -8.88 -6.82
N MET A 100 6.89 -8.36 -6.55
CA MET A 100 6.47 -7.04 -6.98
C MET A 100 7.39 -5.98 -6.38
N LEU A 101 7.61 -5.95 -5.07
CA LEU A 101 8.48 -4.96 -4.40
C LEU A 101 9.92 -4.97 -4.93
N ASN A 102 10.46 -6.14 -5.29
CA ASN A 102 11.80 -6.23 -5.85
C ASN A 102 11.90 -5.64 -7.27
N GLY A 103 10.82 -5.63 -8.06
CA GLY A 103 10.77 -5.07 -9.41
C GLY A 103 11.85 -5.61 -10.38
N PRO A 104 11.87 -5.15 -11.64
CA PRO A 104 12.93 -5.49 -12.59
C PRO A 104 14.30 -4.87 -12.24
N ALA A 105 14.36 -3.88 -11.34
CA ALA A 105 15.62 -3.26 -10.91
C ALA A 105 16.52 -4.22 -10.09
N SER A 106 15.93 -5.22 -9.43
CA SER A 106 16.70 -6.24 -8.69
C SER A 106 17.37 -7.29 -9.59
N LEU A 107 17.03 -7.35 -10.88
CA LEU A 107 17.67 -8.27 -11.86
C LEU A 107 18.97 -7.72 -12.46
N LEU A 108 19.35 -6.48 -12.17
CA LEU A 108 20.61 -5.87 -12.65
C LEU A 108 21.77 -5.98 -11.64
N ILE A 109 21.57 -6.65 -10.49
CA ILE A 109 22.58 -6.79 -9.43
C ILE A 109 22.85 -8.29 -9.11
N ILE A 110 22.72 -9.18 -10.10
CA ILE A 110 23.24 -10.56 -10.01
C ILE A 110 24.00 -10.89 -11.28
#